data_AF-A0A444R043-F1
#
_entry.id   AF-A0A444R043-F1
#
_cell.length_a   1.000
_cell.length_b   1.000
_cell.length_c   1.000
_cell.angle_alpha   90.00
_cell.angle_beta   90.00
_cell.angle_gamma   90.00
#
_symmetry.space_group_name_H-M   'P 1'
#
loop_
_entity.id
_entity.type
_entity.pdbx_description
1 polymer ?
#
loop_
_entity_poly.entity_id
_entity_poly.type
_entity_poly.pdbx_seq_one_letter_code
_entity_poly.pdbx_strand_id
1 'polypeptide(L)' 'SDLRKAFITAVGKAYVNNHNEANLARVMASAKNAVEEDVYSKILMMNEGHRSVK' A
#
# COMPACT_ATOMS: atom_id res chain seq x y z
N SER A 1 -11.38 -5.91 -0.05
CA SER A 1 -10.15 -6.07 -0.85
C SER A 1 -8.99 -5.49 -0.06
N ASP A 2 -7.86 -6.18 -0.04
CA ASP A 2 -6.66 -5.79 0.71
C ASP A 2 -6.04 -4.49 0.19
N LEU A 3 -6.06 -4.27 -1.13
CA LEU A 3 -5.54 -3.03 -1.72
C LEU A 3 -6.28 -1.79 -1.18
N ARG A 4 -7.59 -1.92 -0.99
CA ARG A 4 -8.41 -0.87 -0.38
C ARG A 4 -8.02 -0.64 1.08
N LYS A 5 -7.73 -1.71 1.83
CA LYS A 5 -7.30 -1.61 3.24
C LYS A 5 -5.91 -0.95 3.33
N ALA A 6 -4.96 -1.34 2.48
CA ALA A 6 -3.63 -0.75 2.40
C ALA A 6 -3.71 0.76 2.11
N PHE A 7 -4.51 1.14 1.12
CA PHE A 7 -4.75 2.55 0.77
C PHE A 7 -5.32 3.36 1.94
N ILE A 8 -6.45 2.93 2.52
CA ILE A 8 -7.11 3.63 3.63
C ILE A 8 -6.17 3.73 4.83
N THR A 9 -5.41 2.67 5.12
CA THR A 9 -4.44 2.66 6.22
C THR A 9 -3.33 3.69 5.97
N ALA A 10 -2.80 3.78 4.76
CA ALA A 10 -1.77 4.75 4.42
C ALA A 10 -2.27 6.20 4.54
N VAL A 11 -3.49 6.49 4.08
CA VAL A 11 -4.14 7.80 4.27
C VAL A 11 -4.35 8.10 5.75
N GLY A 12 -4.84 7.14 6.53
CA GLY A 12 -5.04 7.28 7.97
C GLY A 12 -3.73 7.56 8.72
N LYS A 13 -2.64 6.87 8.36
CA LYS A 13 -1.29 7.14 8.90
C LYS A 13 -0.81 8.55 8.55
N ALA A 14 -1.04 9.01 7.31
CA ALA A 14 -0.67 10.37 6.92
C ALA A 14 -1.42 11.42 7.75
N TYR A 15 -2.72 11.21 7.99
CA TYR A 15 -3.53 12.07 8.85
C TYR A 15 -3.03 12.09 10.31
N VAL A 16 -2.75 10.93 10.89
CA VAL A 16 -2.22 10.84 12.27
C VAL A 16 -0.85 11.51 12.38
N ASN A 17 0.03 11.35 11.39
CA ASN A 17 1.38 11.93 11.41
C ASN A 17 1.38 13.45 11.21
N ASN A 18 0.49 13.98 10.37
CA ASN A 18 0.32 15.42 10.17
C ASN A 18 -1.12 15.73 9.74
N HIS A 19 -1.99 15.98 10.72
CA HIS A 19 -3.40 16.32 10.46
C HIS A 19 -3.58 17.68 9.79
N ASN A 20 -2.52 18.52 9.72
CA ASN A 20 -2.51 19.81 9.06
C ASN A 20 -2.00 19.72 7.60
N GLU A 21 -1.74 18.50 7.10
CA GLU A 21 -1.34 18.32 5.71
C GLU A 21 -2.48 18.65 4.75
N ALA A 22 -2.41 19.84 4.13
CA ALA A 22 -3.37 20.29 3.14
C ALA A 22 -3.10 19.77 1.72
N ASN A 23 -1.89 19.27 1.46
CA ASN A 23 -1.51 18.73 0.15
C ASN A 23 -2.05 17.31 -0.03
N LEU A 24 -3.28 17.25 -0.56
CA LEU A 24 -3.93 16.00 -0.92
C LEU A 24 -3.08 15.15 -1.88
N ALA A 25 -2.41 15.76 -2.86
CA ALA A 25 -1.61 15.02 -3.83
C ALA A 25 -0.45 14.26 -3.16
N ARG A 26 0.18 14.86 -2.14
CA ARG A 26 1.23 14.22 -1.35
C ARG A 26 0.69 13.01 -0.59
N VAL A 27 -0.44 13.17 0.10
CA VAL A 27 -1.10 12.07 0.84
C VAL A 27 -1.49 10.93 -0.10
N MET A 28 -2.06 11.25 -1.26
CA MET A 28 -2.47 10.28 -2.26
C MET A 28 -1.27 9.56 -2.90
N ALA A 29 -0.16 10.26 -3.14
CA ALA A 29 1.07 9.66 -3.66
C ALA A 29 1.65 8.63 -2.67
N SER A 30 1.71 8.96 -1.38
CA SER A 30 2.14 7.99 -0.36
C SER A 30 1.20 6.79 -0.26
N ALA A 31 -0.11 7.01 -0.37
CA ALA A 31 -1.09 5.92 -0.36
C ALA A 31 -0.98 5.02 -1.60
N LYS A 32 -0.71 5.60 -2.78
CA LYS A 32 -0.42 4.85 -4.00
C LYS A 32 0.80 3.95 -3.83
N ASN A 33 1.91 4.49 -3.32
CA ASN A 33 3.14 3.73 -3.12
C ASN A 33 2.92 2.52 -2.19
N ALA A 34 2.19 2.71 -1.09
CA ALA A 34 1.89 1.61 -0.17
C ALA A 34 1.06 0.48 -0.82
N VAL A 35 0.16 0.83 -1.74
CA VAL A 35 -0.60 -0.17 -2.52
C VAL A 35 0.29 -0.87 -3.53
N GLU A 36 1.18 -0.15 -4.20
CA GLU A 36 2.14 -0.73 -5.16
C GLU A 36 3.08 -1.72 -4.48
N GLU A 37 3.57 -1.39 -3.28
CA GLU A 37 4.38 -2.30 -2.45
C GLU A 37 3.60 -3.56 -2.03
N ASP A 38 2.36 -3.44 -1.56
CA ASP A 38 1.52 -4.59 -1.18
C ASP A 38 1.27 -5.53 -2.37
N VAL A 39 0.99 -4.97 -3.55
CA VAL A 39 0.82 -5.75 -4.78
C VAL A 39 2.12 -6.45 -5.17
N TYR A 40 3.24 -5.72 -5.15
CA TYR A 40 4.53 -6.26 -5.53
C TYR A 40 4.94 -7.43 -4.63
N SER A 41 4.83 -7.28 -3.31
CA SER A 41 5.11 -8.35 -2.34
C SER A 41 4.21 -9.56 -2.58
N LYS A 42 2.91 -9.36 -2.86
CA LYS A 42 1.98 -10.46 -3.18
C LYS A 42 2.38 -11.22 -4.44
N ILE A 43 2.78 -10.51 -5.50
CA ILE A 43 3.24 -11.14 -6.74
C ILE A 43 4.47 -12.00 -6.46
N LEU A 44 5.42 -11.51 -5.67
CA LEU A 44 6.60 -12.30 -5.28
C LEU A 44 6.21 -13.55 -4.50
N MET A 45 5.37 -13.42 -3.47
CA MET A 45 4.90 -14.56 -2.67
C MET A 45 4.17 -15.62 -3.52
N MET A 46 3.34 -15.18 -4.47
CA MET A 46 2.67 -16.09 -5.40
C MET A 46 3.68 -16.83 -6.30
N ASN A 47 4.68 -16.12 -6.80
CA ASN A 47 5.73 -16.71 -7.64
C ASN A 47 6.65 -17.67 -6.88
N GLU A 48 6.93 -17.40 -5.61
CA GLU A 48 7.67 -18.30 -4.71
C GLU A 48 6.86 -19.56 -4.41
N GLY A 49 5.59 -19.40 -4.06
CA GLY A 49 4.67 -20.52 -3.87
C GLY A 49 4.59 -21.42 -5.09
N HIS A 50 4.56 -20.85 -6.30
CA HIS A 50 4.54 -21.61 -7.56
C HIS A 50 5.82 -22.40 -7.85
N ARG A 51 6.99 -22.00 -7.32
CA ARG A 51 8.24 -22.75 -7.48
C ARG A 51 8.30 -23.98 -6.59
N SER A 52 7.61 -23.97 -5.46
CA SER A 52 7.65 -25.07 -4.49
C SER A 52 6.72 -26.24 -4.84
N VAL A 53 5.90 -26.12 -5.89
CA VAL A 53 4.99 -27.16 -6.39
C VAL A 53 5.51 -27.85 -7.66
N LYS A 54 6.77 -27.64 -8.03
CA LYS A 54 7.43 -28.33 -9.14
C LYS A 54 8.49 -29.30 -8.66
#